data_AF-A0A953GER9-F1
#
_entry.id   AF-A0A953GER9-F1
#
_cell.length_a   1.000
_cell.length_b   1.000
_cell.length_c   1.000
_cell.angle_alpha   90.00
_cell.angle_beta   90.00
_cell.angle_gamma   90.00
#
_symmetry.space_group_name_H-M   'P 1'
#
loop_
_entity.id
_entity.type
_entity.pdbx_description
1 polymer ?
#
loop_
_entity_poly.entity_id
_entity_poly.type
_entity_poly.pdbx_seq_one_letter_code
_entity_poly.pdbx_strand_id
1 'polypeptide(L)'
;MGDLSFDIKSANDFLNKLIEDYAEYKKEPLSSRLAINCAMSAWHIIDWIYWEYHANDGSLSIFQFKMKNECPSLQIMQDITNGTKHSKLTRHVPTIKDTSLQKGAFSSGFSRGFNISILALEKEDGSIIYFEDEIAKVVSFWQDYFMNSQ
;
A
#
# COMPACT_ATOMS: atom_id res chain seq x y z
N MET A 1 5.26 22.63 -0.92
CA MET A 1 5.47 21.16 -0.87
C MET A 1 6.16 20.81 0.43
N GLY A 2 6.15 19.54 0.88
CA GLY A 2 6.39 19.18 2.29
C GLY A 2 7.72 19.65 2.91
N ASP A 3 7.66 20.70 3.73
CA ASP A 3 8.83 21.21 4.47
C ASP A 3 9.28 20.25 5.59
N LEU A 4 8.38 19.35 6.01
CA LEU A 4 8.56 18.44 7.15
C LEU A 4 8.74 16.97 6.73
N SER A 5 9.31 16.72 5.55
CA SER A 5 9.42 15.37 4.96
C SER A 5 10.85 14.96 4.59
N PHE A 6 11.86 15.56 5.26
CA PHE A 6 13.28 15.37 4.93
C PHE A 6 13.54 15.59 3.43
N ASP A 7 14.11 14.62 2.71
CA ASP A 7 14.50 14.73 1.30
C ASP A 7 13.37 14.50 0.31
N ILE A 8 12.17 14.10 0.77
CA ILE A 8 11.02 13.91 -0.11
C ILE A 8 10.41 15.28 -0.38
N LYS A 9 10.59 15.81 -1.60
CA LYS A 9 10.15 17.16 -1.98
C LYS A 9 9.10 17.18 -3.08
N SER A 10 8.88 16.07 -3.76
CA SER A 10 7.89 15.90 -4.84
C SER A 10 7.14 14.57 -4.74
N ALA A 11 6.05 14.44 -5.51
CA ALA A 11 5.35 13.17 -5.69
C ALA A 11 6.26 12.10 -6.33
N ASN A 12 7.18 12.51 -7.20
CA ASN A 12 8.17 11.61 -7.81
C ASN A 12 9.21 11.11 -6.79
N ASP A 13 9.68 11.95 -5.87
CA ASP A 13 10.54 11.49 -4.76
C ASP A 13 9.81 10.47 -3.87
N PHE A 14 8.51 10.68 -3.67
CA PHE A 14 7.67 9.77 -2.91
C PHE A 14 7.47 8.43 -3.64
N LEU A 15 7.35 8.44 -4.97
CA LEU A 15 7.36 7.23 -5.80
C LEU A 15 8.67 6.46 -5.64
N ASN A 16 9.81 7.15 -5.71
CA ASN A 16 11.12 6.53 -5.54
C ASN A 16 11.24 5.85 -4.17
N LYS A 17 10.79 6.53 -3.11
CA LYS A 17 10.72 5.92 -1.77
C LYS A 17 9.86 4.66 -1.75
N LEU A 18 8.69 4.66 -2.37
CA LEU A 18 7.84 3.46 -2.47
C LEU A 18 8.56 2.31 -3.19
N ILE A 19 9.26 2.61 -4.28
CA ILE A 19 10.03 1.61 -5.04
C ILE A 19 11.16 1.03 -4.18
N GLU A 20 11.86 1.86 -3.42
CA GLU A 20 12.91 1.44 -2.48
C GLU A 20 12.36 0.57 -1.34
N ASP A 21 11.30 1.02 -0.66
CA ASP A 21 10.60 0.26 0.39
C ASP A 21 10.17 -1.12 -0.14
N TYR A 22 9.61 -1.17 -1.35
CA TYR A 22 9.17 -2.41 -1.97
C TYR A 22 10.34 -3.32 -2.37
N ALA A 23 11.44 -2.75 -2.85
CA ALA A 23 12.66 -3.50 -3.16
C ALA A 23 13.28 -4.12 -1.91
N GLU A 24 13.23 -3.43 -0.76
CA GLU A 24 13.62 -4.00 0.53
C GLU A 24 12.65 -5.08 0.99
N TYR A 25 11.34 -4.84 0.93
CA TYR A 25 10.33 -5.82 1.29
C TYR A 25 10.48 -7.13 0.52
N LYS A 26 10.77 -7.09 -0.79
CA LYS A 26 11.01 -8.30 -1.59
C LYS A 26 12.19 -9.15 -1.11
N LYS A 27 13.16 -8.57 -0.40
CA LYS A 27 14.27 -9.32 0.21
C LYS A 27 13.83 -10.02 1.50
N GLU A 28 12.84 -9.48 2.20
CA GLU A 28 12.31 -9.97 3.47
C GLU A 28 10.77 -9.95 3.49
N PRO A 29 10.08 -10.80 2.70
CA PRO A 29 8.64 -10.69 2.46
C PRO A 29 7.75 -11.01 3.69
N LEU A 30 8.35 -11.46 4.79
CA LEU A 30 7.67 -11.73 6.06
C LEU A 30 7.84 -10.59 7.08
N SER A 31 8.56 -9.53 6.71
CA SER A 31 8.82 -8.39 7.59
C SER A 31 7.61 -7.47 7.66
N SER A 32 6.88 -7.53 8.78
CA SER A 32 5.73 -6.64 9.03
C SER A 32 6.13 -5.16 9.01
N ARG A 33 7.34 -4.81 9.47
CA ARG A 33 7.86 -3.44 9.43
C ARG A 33 7.95 -2.93 7.99
N LEU A 34 8.54 -3.72 7.09
CA LEU A 34 8.68 -3.34 5.68
C LEU A 34 7.33 -3.31 4.96
N ALA A 35 6.43 -4.25 5.28
CA ALA A 35 5.08 -4.26 4.75
C ALA A 35 4.29 -3.00 5.13
N ILE A 36 4.34 -2.60 6.40
CA ILE A 36 3.70 -1.37 6.89
C ILE A 36 4.27 -0.14 6.18
N ASN A 37 5.61 -0.04 6.06
CA ASN A 37 6.24 1.07 5.34
C ASN A 37 5.78 1.14 3.89
N CYS A 38 5.73 0.00 3.19
CA CYS A 38 5.21 -0.08 1.83
C CYS A 38 3.75 0.40 1.76
N ALA A 39 2.88 -0.08 2.66
CA ALA A 39 1.47 0.31 2.68
C ALA A 39 1.29 1.82 2.91
N MET A 40 2.04 2.39 3.85
CA MET A 40 2.02 3.83 4.13
C MET A 40 2.49 4.63 2.91
N SER A 41 3.60 4.22 2.29
CA SER A 41 4.13 4.90 1.11
C SER A 41 3.16 4.80 -0.06
N ALA A 42 2.62 3.61 -0.31
CA ALA A 42 1.70 3.30 -1.40
C ALA A 42 0.37 4.04 -1.29
N TRP A 43 -0.12 4.24 -0.06
CA TRP A 43 -1.32 5.03 0.18
C TRP A 43 -1.06 6.53 0.07
N HIS A 44 -0.04 7.05 0.77
CA HIS A 44 0.12 8.51 0.92
C HIS A 44 0.67 9.23 -0.31
N ILE A 45 1.29 8.54 -1.27
CA ILE A 45 1.73 9.17 -2.53
C ILE A 45 0.58 9.88 -3.26
N ILE A 46 -0.66 9.39 -3.10
CA ILE A 46 -1.84 9.98 -3.72
C ILE A 46 -2.07 11.44 -3.31
N ASP A 47 -1.76 11.78 -2.05
CA ASP A 47 -1.91 13.13 -1.53
C ASP A 47 -0.89 14.05 -2.18
N TRP A 48 0.34 13.56 -2.38
CA TRP A 48 1.42 14.30 -3.04
C TRP A 48 1.09 14.57 -4.51
N ILE A 49 0.66 13.54 -5.24
CA ILE A 49 0.21 13.66 -6.64
C ILE A 49 -0.91 14.70 -6.74
N TYR A 50 -1.90 14.61 -5.86
CA TYR A 50 -3.02 15.55 -5.88
C TYR A 50 -2.57 16.99 -5.67
N TRP A 51 -1.77 17.26 -4.66
CA TRP A 51 -1.32 18.63 -4.37
C TRP A 51 -0.34 19.18 -5.42
N GLU A 52 0.40 18.31 -6.11
CA GLU A 52 1.32 18.71 -7.18
C GLU A 52 0.58 19.03 -8.49
N TYR A 53 -0.35 18.16 -8.90
CA TYR A 53 -0.89 18.17 -10.25
C TYR A 53 -2.40 18.46 -10.33
N HIS A 54 -3.17 18.19 -9.27
CA HIS A 54 -4.64 18.18 -9.31
C HIS A 54 -5.33 19.05 -8.26
N ALA A 55 -4.59 19.97 -7.60
CA ALA A 55 -5.13 20.80 -6.53
C ALA A 55 -6.32 21.68 -6.99
N ASN A 56 -6.43 21.93 -8.31
CA ASN A 56 -7.51 22.72 -8.92
C ASN A 56 -8.67 21.86 -9.49
N ASP A 57 -8.53 20.53 -9.50
CA ASP A 57 -9.45 19.61 -10.22
C ASP A 57 -10.60 19.09 -9.34
N GLY A 58 -10.79 19.66 -8.15
CA GLY A 58 -11.79 19.23 -7.17
C GLY A 58 -11.14 18.95 -5.82
N SER A 59 -11.80 18.16 -4.96
CA SER A 59 -11.27 17.84 -3.63
C SER A 59 -10.36 16.60 -3.65
N LEU A 60 -9.37 16.58 -2.75
CA LEU A 60 -8.51 15.41 -2.51
C LEU A 60 -9.33 14.12 -2.31
N SER A 61 -10.45 14.19 -1.60
CA SER A 61 -11.32 13.04 -1.36
C SER A 61 -11.91 12.43 -2.64
N ILE A 62 -12.28 13.26 -3.62
CA ILE A 62 -12.79 12.80 -4.92
C ILE A 62 -11.66 12.16 -5.72
N PHE A 63 -10.47 12.77 -5.71
CA PHE A 63 -9.30 12.20 -6.36
C PHE A 63 -8.90 10.85 -5.74
N GLN A 64 -8.86 10.76 -4.40
CA GLN A 64 -8.65 9.52 -3.67
C GLN A 64 -9.67 8.43 -4.04
N PHE A 65 -10.95 8.81 -4.15
CA PHE A 65 -11.99 7.89 -4.58
C PHE A 65 -11.76 7.38 -6.01
N LYS A 66 -11.43 8.28 -6.94
CA LYS A 66 -11.13 7.93 -8.35
C LYS A 66 -9.98 6.93 -8.44
N MET A 67 -8.84 7.21 -7.81
CA MET A 67 -7.68 6.32 -7.85
C MET A 67 -7.97 4.96 -7.22
N LYS A 68 -8.78 4.90 -6.15
CA LYS A 68 -9.20 3.61 -5.57
C LYS A 68 -10.12 2.80 -6.49
N ASN A 69 -10.91 3.44 -7.35
CA ASN A 69 -11.68 2.72 -8.36
C ASN A 69 -10.78 2.17 -9.47
N GLU A 70 -9.71 2.88 -9.81
CA GLU A 70 -8.72 2.45 -10.81
C GLU A 70 -7.79 1.34 -10.24
N CYS A 71 -7.40 1.45 -8.98
CA CYS A 71 -6.60 0.44 -8.27
C CYS A 71 -7.23 0.12 -6.89
N PRO A 72 -8.13 -0.88 -6.81
CA PRO A 72 -8.79 -1.25 -5.55
C PRO A 72 -7.84 -1.65 -4.42
N SER A 73 -6.65 -2.15 -4.74
CA SER A 73 -5.61 -2.49 -3.77
C SER A 73 -5.13 -1.27 -2.96
N LEU A 74 -5.34 -0.04 -3.44
CA LEU A 74 -5.11 1.18 -2.63
C LEU A 74 -5.99 1.24 -1.38
N GLN A 75 -7.21 0.71 -1.43
CA GLN A 75 -8.07 0.64 -0.25
C GLN A 75 -7.44 -0.25 0.83
N ILE A 76 -6.80 -1.34 0.44
CA ILE A 76 -6.10 -2.24 1.36
C ILE A 76 -4.89 -1.53 2.00
N MET A 77 -4.13 -0.76 1.21
CA MET A 77 -3.01 0.03 1.74
C MET A 77 -3.50 1.11 2.71
N GLN A 78 -4.64 1.74 2.44
CA GLN A 78 -5.30 2.67 3.35
C GLN A 78 -5.71 1.99 4.66
N ASP A 79 -6.31 0.79 4.59
CA ASP A 79 -6.76 0.02 5.75
C ASP A 79 -5.59 -0.29 6.69
N ILE A 80 -4.48 -0.83 6.14
CA ILE A 80 -3.27 -1.17 6.89
C ILE A 80 -2.63 0.08 7.50
N THR A 81 -2.53 1.16 6.72
CA THR A 81 -1.97 2.44 7.17
C THR A 81 -2.77 3.00 8.35
N ASN A 82 -4.10 3.03 8.22
CA ASN A 82 -4.98 3.52 9.27
C ASN A 82 -4.94 2.62 10.51
N GLY A 83 -4.95 1.29 10.34
CA GLY A 83 -4.87 0.33 11.44
C GLY A 83 -3.55 0.39 12.21
N THR A 84 -2.45 0.70 11.52
CA THR A 84 -1.14 0.90 12.16
C THR A 84 -1.10 2.19 12.99
N LYS A 85 -1.69 3.27 12.46
CA LYS A 85 -1.70 4.59 13.13
C LYS A 85 -2.67 4.65 14.31
N HIS A 86 -3.80 3.94 14.22
CA HIS A 86 -4.88 4.01 15.17
C HIS A 86 -5.11 2.65 15.84
N SER A 87 -4.91 2.58 17.16
CA SER A 87 -5.18 1.36 17.93
C SER A 87 -6.66 0.92 17.90
N LYS A 88 -7.57 1.84 17.55
CA LYS A 88 -8.99 1.57 17.25
C LYS A 88 -9.44 2.42 16.07
N LEU A 89 -10.06 1.79 15.07
CA LEU A 89 -10.67 2.48 13.93
C LEU A 89 -12.08 2.95 14.30
N THR A 90 -12.31 4.26 14.27
CA THR A 90 -13.62 4.87 14.61
C THR A 90 -14.22 5.70 13.47
N ARG A 91 -13.43 6.04 12.45
CA ARG A 91 -13.82 6.92 11.33
C ARG A 91 -13.68 6.28 9.96
N HIS A 92 -13.03 5.11 9.90
CA HIS A 92 -12.74 4.37 8.67
C HIS A 92 -13.27 2.96 8.85
N VAL A 93 -14.05 2.47 7.89
CA VAL A 93 -14.52 1.09 7.85
C VAL A 93 -13.58 0.33 6.91
N PRO A 94 -12.68 -0.51 7.45
CA PRO A 94 -11.74 -1.25 6.60
C PRO A 94 -12.47 -2.34 5.82
N THR A 95 -11.90 -2.71 4.68
CA THR A 95 -12.30 -3.86 3.86
C THR A 95 -11.60 -5.15 4.30
N ILE A 96 -10.46 -5.01 4.97
CA ILE A 96 -9.73 -6.09 5.64
C ILE A 96 -10.17 -6.17 7.10
N LYS A 97 -10.49 -7.39 7.54
CA LYS A 97 -10.88 -7.73 8.90
C LYS A 97 -9.68 -7.99 9.80
N ASP A 98 -8.65 -8.68 9.29
CA ASP A 98 -7.46 -9.02 10.07
C ASP A 98 -6.18 -9.11 9.21
N THR A 99 -5.03 -8.90 9.85
CA THR A 99 -3.71 -9.06 9.26
C THR A 99 -2.88 -10.04 10.08
N SER A 100 -2.32 -11.07 9.45
CA SER A 100 -1.56 -12.08 10.19
C SER A 100 -0.34 -12.59 9.43
N LEU A 101 0.67 -13.02 10.19
CA LEU A 101 1.75 -13.84 9.67
C LEU A 101 1.30 -15.30 9.75
N GLN A 102 0.90 -15.88 8.62
CA GLN A 102 0.67 -17.31 8.53
C GLN A 102 2.02 -18.01 8.44
N LYS A 103 2.29 -18.92 9.38
CA LYS A 103 3.52 -19.72 9.39
C LYS A 103 3.27 -21.03 8.67
N GLY A 104 3.97 -21.22 7.56
CA GLY A 104 3.98 -22.49 6.85
C GLY A 104 5.15 -23.38 7.25
N ALA A 105 5.05 -24.67 6.92
CA ALA A 105 6.13 -25.63 7.09
C ALA A 105 7.34 -25.36 6.18
N PHE A 106 7.15 -24.57 5.12
CA PHE A 106 8.17 -24.19 4.14
C PHE A 106 8.44 -22.67 4.17
N SER A 107 9.63 -22.27 3.73
CA SER A 107 9.98 -20.86 3.58
C SER A 107 9.17 -20.19 2.47
N SER A 108 9.05 -18.86 2.50
CA SER A 108 8.37 -18.06 1.48
C SER A 108 8.95 -18.20 0.06
N GLY A 109 10.15 -18.75 -0.09
CA GLY A 109 10.78 -19.02 -1.39
C GLY A 109 10.20 -20.20 -2.19
N PHE A 110 9.27 -20.99 -1.62
CA PHE A 110 8.59 -22.06 -2.35
C PHE A 110 7.30 -21.55 -3.01
N SER A 111 6.81 -22.24 -4.06
CA SER A 111 5.54 -21.87 -4.70
C SER A 111 4.36 -21.97 -3.72
N ARG A 112 3.31 -21.17 -3.92
CA ARG A 112 2.08 -21.15 -3.09
C ARG A 112 1.29 -22.47 -3.02
N GLY A 113 1.63 -23.45 -3.86
CA GLY A 113 1.12 -24.83 -3.71
C GLY A 113 1.69 -25.58 -2.50
N PHE A 114 2.72 -25.05 -1.84
CA PHE A 114 3.27 -25.54 -0.58
C PHE A 114 2.77 -24.71 0.60
N ASN A 115 2.76 -25.30 1.79
CA ASN A 115 2.46 -24.61 3.04
C ASN A 115 3.61 -23.64 3.39
N ILE A 116 3.62 -22.45 2.77
CA ILE A 116 4.66 -21.42 2.96
C ILE A 116 4.26 -20.39 4.01
N SER A 117 5.25 -19.77 4.63
CA SER A 117 5.00 -18.59 5.47
C SER A 117 4.67 -17.37 4.61
N ILE A 118 3.65 -16.59 4.98
CA ILE A 118 3.18 -15.43 4.21
C ILE A 118 2.46 -14.40 5.09
N LEU A 119 2.50 -13.12 4.69
CA LEU A 119 1.65 -12.08 5.26
C LEU A 119 0.28 -12.14 4.60
N ALA A 120 -0.70 -12.62 5.36
CA ALA A 120 -2.06 -12.84 4.94
C ALA A 120 -2.98 -11.72 5.43
N LEU A 121 -4.00 -11.42 4.62
CA LEU A 121 -5.04 -10.46 4.90
C LEU A 121 -6.38 -11.19 4.80
N GLU A 122 -7.17 -11.18 5.87
CA GLU A 122 -8.52 -11.77 5.90
C GLU A 122 -9.56 -10.69 5.60
N LYS A 123 -10.47 -10.96 4.67
CA LYS A 123 -11.64 -10.10 4.40
C LYS A 123 -12.82 -10.48 5.29
N GLU A 124 -13.83 -9.63 5.34
CA GLU A 124 -15.08 -9.88 6.08
C GLU A 124 -15.82 -11.16 5.65
N ASP A 125 -15.70 -11.57 4.38
CA ASP A 125 -16.27 -12.82 3.86
C ASP A 125 -15.44 -14.07 4.20
N GLY A 126 -14.34 -13.91 4.94
CA GLY A 126 -13.41 -14.98 5.31
C GLY A 126 -12.40 -15.34 4.22
N SER A 127 -12.44 -14.69 3.05
CA SER A 127 -11.43 -14.90 2.02
C SER A 127 -10.07 -14.37 2.45
N ILE A 128 -9.02 -15.11 2.08
CA ILE A 128 -7.63 -14.74 2.35
C ILE A 128 -7.00 -14.24 1.05
N ILE A 129 -6.40 -13.05 1.13
CA ILE A 129 -5.51 -12.50 0.10
C ILE A 129 -4.13 -12.24 0.72
N TYR A 130 -3.14 -11.93 -0.12
CA TYR A 130 -1.76 -11.81 0.32
C TYR A 130 -1.24 -10.40 0.14
N PHE A 131 -0.57 -9.87 1.16
CA PHE A 131 -0.04 -8.51 1.12
C PHE A 131 0.88 -8.30 -0.09
N GLU A 132 1.75 -9.26 -0.38
CA GLU A 132 2.71 -9.22 -1.50
C GLU A 132 2.04 -8.97 -2.86
N ASP A 133 0.89 -9.61 -3.11
CA ASP A 133 0.15 -9.43 -4.37
C ASP A 133 -0.45 -8.03 -4.45
N GLU A 134 -1.04 -7.57 -3.35
CA GLU A 134 -1.74 -6.30 -3.31
C GLU A 134 -0.77 -5.12 -3.40
N ILE A 135 0.37 -5.18 -2.72
CA ILE A 135 1.39 -4.13 -2.85
C ILE A 135 2.01 -4.11 -4.25
N ALA A 136 2.23 -5.27 -4.88
CA ALA A 136 2.76 -5.33 -6.24
C ALA A 136 1.84 -4.62 -7.23
N LYS A 137 0.52 -4.83 -7.13
CA LYS A 137 -0.48 -4.13 -7.96
C LYS A 137 -0.41 -2.61 -7.79
N VAL A 138 -0.28 -2.13 -6.55
CA VAL A 138 -0.24 -0.67 -6.28
C VAL A 138 1.07 -0.06 -6.76
N VAL A 139 2.20 -0.75 -6.58
CA VAL A 139 3.50 -0.28 -7.10
C VAL A 139 3.45 -0.16 -8.63
N SER A 140 2.97 -1.19 -9.32
CA SER A 140 2.81 -1.13 -10.78
C SER A 140 1.86 -0.02 -11.21
N PHE A 141 0.71 0.13 -10.52
CA PHE A 141 -0.24 1.20 -10.80
C PHE A 141 0.40 2.59 -10.73
N TRP A 142 1.17 2.88 -9.68
CA TRP A 142 1.82 4.19 -9.56
C TRP A 142 2.95 4.37 -10.57
N GLN A 143 3.74 3.33 -10.85
CA GLN A 143 4.75 3.42 -11.91
C GLN A 143 4.09 3.73 -13.27
N ASP A 144 3.01 3.04 -13.61
CA ASP A 144 2.27 3.25 -14.85
C ASP A 144 1.61 4.64 -14.91
N TYR A 145 1.08 5.12 -13.80
CA TYR A 145 0.53 6.47 -13.68
C TYR A 145 1.61 7.49 -14.05
N PHE A 146 2.78 7.48 -13.40
CA PHE A 146 3.85 8.45 -13.68
C PHE A 146 4.48 8.32 -15.08
N MET A 147 4.45 7.13 -15.70
CA MET A 147 4.96 6.94 -17.07
C MET A 147 3.99 7.43 -18.16
N ASN A 148 2.69 7.26 -17.95
CA ASN A 148 1.69 7.44 -19.01
C ASN A 148 0.72 8.62 -18.75
N SER A 149 0.71 9.17 -17.54
CA SER A 149 -0.21 10.20 -17.10
C SER A 149 0.52 11.28 -16.28
N GLN A 150 0.35 12.53 -16.69
CA GLN A 150 0.44 13.71 -15.84
C GLN A 150 -0.64 14.68 -16.34
#